data_AF-I1U7D9-F1
#
_entry.id   AF-I1U7D9-F1
#
_cell.length_a   1.000
_cell.length_b   1.000
_cell.length_c   1.000
_cell.angle_alpha   90.00
_cell.angle_beta   90.00
_cell.angle_gamma   90.00
#
_symmetry.space_group_name_H-M   'P 1'
#
loop_
_entity.id
_entity.type
_entity.pdbx_description
1 polymer ?
#
loop_
_entity_poly.entity_id
_entity_poly.type
_entity_poly.pdbx_seq_one_letter_code
_entity_poly.pdbx_strand_id
1 'polypeptide(L)'
;TGFDRWEARLEDLFQGRPFDMLDAALSDTVAKFPVDIQPFRDMIEGMRMDLRKSRYKNFDELYLYCYYVAGTVGLMSVPVMGIDPQSLATTESVYNAAL
;
A
#
# COMPACT_ATOMS: atom_id res chain seq x y z
N THR A 1 16.43 8.13 -9.86
CA THR A 1 15.82 9.15 -8.97
C THR A 1 15.63 8.56 -7.58
N GLY A 2 15.18 9.33 -6.59
CA GLY A 2 14.90 8.80 -5.24
C GLY A 2 13.83 7.70 -5.24
N PHE A 3 12.79 7.83 -6.08
CA PHE A 3 11.71 6.84 -6.16
C PHE A 3 12.13 5.51 -6.77
N ASP A 4 12.99 5.51 -7.79
CA ASP A 4 13.49 4.25 -8.39
C ASP A 4 14.26 3.41 -7.36
N ARG A 5 14.95 4.07 -6.42
CA ARG A 5 15.60 3.40 -5.29
C ARG A 5 14.57 2.82 -4.30
N TRP A 6 13.48 3.54 -4.02
CA TRP A 6 12.42 3.05 -3.13
C TRP A 6 11.68 1.86 -3.72
N GLU A 7 11.41 1.86 -5.03
CA GLU A 7 10.84 0.69 -5.71
C GLU A 7 11.79 -0.51 -5.66
N ALA A 8 13.07 -0.32 -5.95
CA ALA A 8 14.03 -1.42 -5.86
C ALA A 8 14.10 -2.00 -4.44
N ARG A 9 14.10 -1.14 -3.41
CA ARG A 9 14.06 -1.59 -2.00
C ARG A 9 12.78 -2.33 -1.65
N LEU A 10 11.63 -1.88 -2.18
CA LEU A 10 10.35 -2.55 -2.00
C LEU A 10 10.37 -3.95 -2.62
N GLU A 11 10.90 -4.11 -3.83
CA GLU A 11 11.05 -5.43 -4.45
C GLU A 11 11.99 -6.33 -3.63
N ASP A 12 13.13 -5.79 -3.21
CA ASP A 12 14.12 -6.52 -2.43
C ASP A 12 13.56 -7.01 -1.08
N LEU A 13 12.85 -6.16 -0.33
CA LEU A 13 12.29 -6.53 0.97
C LEU A 13 11.16 -7.56 0.84
N PHE A 14 10.34 -7.49 -0.21
CA PHE A 14 9.32 -8.51 -0.50
C PHE A 14 9.93 -9.85 -0.93
N GLN A 15 11.19 -9.84 -1.38
CA GLN A 15 11.98 -11.03 -1.65
C GLN A 15 12.90 -11.42 -0.47
N GLY A 16 12.71 -10.86 0.71
CA GLY A 16 13.46 -11.21 1.92
C GLY A 16 14.88 -10.64 1.99
N ARG A 17 15.19 -9.57 1.24
CA ARG A 17 16.50 -8.91 1.21
C ARG A 17 16.41 -7.47 1.73
N PRO A 18 16.21 -7.24 3.04
CA PRO A 18 16.09 -5.90 3.58
C PRO A 18 17.40 -5.12 3.53
N PHE A 19 17.33 -3.81 3.23
CA PHE A 19 18.52 -2.94 3.24
C PHE A 19 18.83 -2.36 4.63
N ASP A 20 17.80 -2.06 5.42
CA ASP A 20 17.94 -1.52 6.78
C ASP A 20 16.88 -2.09 7.75
N MET A 21 16.82 -1.55 8.96
CA MET A 21 15.92 -2.04 10.01
C MET A 21 14.43 -1.85 9.69
N LEU A 22 14.06 -0.83 8.91
CA LEU A 22 12.67 -0.60 8.52
C LEU A 22 12.24 -1.65 7.48
N ASP A 23 13.09 -1.89 6.49
CA ASP A 23 12.86 -2.96 5.51
C ASP A 23 12.78 -4.32 6.20
N ALA A 24 13.63 -4.57 7.21
CA ALA A 24 13.62 -5.82 7.96
C ALA A 24 12.31 -6.04 8.72
N ALA A 25 11.77 -5.00 9.36
CA ALA A 25 10.49 -5.06 10.06
C ALA A 25 9.32 -5.31 9.10
N LEU A 26 9.32 -4.66 7.94
CA LEU A 26 8.28 -4.88 6.94
C LEU A 26 8.43 -6.26 6.28
N SER A 27 9.65 -6.71 5.99
CA SER A 27 9.92 -8.05 5.44
C SER A 27 9.44 -9.17 6.37
N ASP A 28 9.65 -9.03 7.69
CA ASP A 28 9.09 -9.95 8.69
C ASP A 28 7.55 -9.95 8.69
N THR A 29 6.92 -8.78 8.49
CA THR A 29 5.46 -8.67 8.37
C THR A 29 4.95 -9.36 7.09
N VAL A 30 5.58 -9.10 5.94
CA VAL A 30 5.25 -9.74 4.65
C VAL A 30 5.42 -11.26 4.69
N ALA A 31 6.40 -11.76 5.46
CA ALA A 31 6.57 -13.20 5.63
C ALA A 31 5.48 -13.87 6.50
N LYS A 32 4.81 -13.10 7.37
CA LYS A 32 3.81 -13.60 8.33
C LYS A 32 2.37 -13.43 7.87
N PHE A 33 2.10 -12.41 7.07
CA PHE A 33 0.75 -12.03 6.65
C PHE A 33 0.63 -12.05 5.12
N PRO A 34 -0.55 -12.38 4.57
CA PRO A 34 -0.77 -12.45 3.12
C PRO A 34 -0.93 -11.04 2.51
N VAL A 35 0.12 -10.25 2.60
CA VAL A 35 0.17 -8.87 2.12
C VAL A 35 0.57 -8.85 0.64
N ASP A 36 -0.20 -8.13 -0.18
CA ASP A 36 0.15 -7.89 -1.59
C ASP A 36 1.13 -6.72 -1.70
N ILE A 37 2.09 -6.81 -2.61
CA ILE A 37 3.04 -5.74 -2.93
C ILE A 37 2.37 -4.59 -3.69
N GLN A 38 1.28 -4.86 -4.42
CA GLN A 38 0.70 -3.87 -5.33
C GLN A 38 0.26 -2.57 -4.64
N PRO A 39 -0.42 -2.58 -3.47
CA PRO A 39 -0.73 -1.35 -2.74
C PRO A 39 0.51 -0.51 -2.40
N PHE A 40 1.67 -1.13 -2.15
CA PHE A 40 2.91 -0.40 -1.84
C PHE A 40 3.48 0.31 -3.08
N ARG A 41 3.43 -0.35 -4.24
CA ARG A 41 3.80 0.26 -5.53
C ARG A 41 2.87 1.44 -5.85
N ASP A 42 1.58 1.24 -5.63
CA ASP A 42 0.54 2.25 -5.83
C ASP A 42 0.75 3.47 -4.92
N MET A 43 1.13 3.26 -3.64
CA MET A 43 1.52 4.34 -2.73
C MET A 43 2.72 5.13 -3.26
N ILE A 44 3.75 4.46 -3.77
CA ILE A 44 4.90 5.13 -4.37
C ILE A 44 4.48 6.02 -5.54
N GLU A 45 3.52 5.58 -6.37
CA GLU A 45 2.97 6.40 -7.44
C GLU A 45 2.22 7.63 -6.91
N GLY A 46 1.43 7.48 -5.84
CA GLY A 46 0.82 8.61 -5.14
C GLY A 46 1.85 9.66 -4.69
N MET A 47 2.96 9.22 -4.09
CA MET A 47 4.05 10.11 -3.69
C MET A 47 4.74 10.77 -4.90
N ARG A 48 4.78 10.13 -6.08
CA ARG A 48 5.25 10.77 -7.32
C ARG A 48 4.28 11.83 -7.83
N MET A 49 2.98 11.60 -7.69
CA MET A 49 1.95 12.57 -8.08
C MET A 49 2.10 13.87 -7.29
N ASP A 50 2.41 13.80 -5.99
CA ASP A 50 2.64 14.97 -5.14
C ASP A 50 3.73 15.92 -5.66
N LEU A 51 4.75 15.38 -6.37
CA LEU A 51 5.81 16.20 -6.94
C LEU A 51 5.43 16.91 -8.24
N ARG A 52 4.37 16.48 -8.92
CA ARG A 52 4.04 16.91 -10.29
C ARG A 52 2.68 17.56 -10.41
N LYS A 53 1.75 17.25 -9.50
CA LYS A 53 0.33 17.61 -9.61
C LYS A 53 -0.13 18.34 -8.36
N SER A 54 -0.51 19.60 -8.54
CA SER A 54 -1.03 20.47 -7.46
C SER A 54 -2.54 20.69 -7.52
N ARG A 55 -3.21 20.26 -8.60
CA ARG A 55 -4.66 20.39 -8.76
C ARG A 55 -5.25 19.24 -9.58
N TYR A 56 -6.41 18.78 -9.15
CA TYR A 56 -7.19 17.73 -9.81
C TYR A 56 -8.31 18.37 -10.64
N LYS A 57 -8.51 17.89 -11.87
CA LYS A 57 -9.47 18.48 -12.82
C LYS A 57 -10.91 18.14 -12.48
N ASN A 58 -11.14 16.94 -11.96
CA ASN A 58 -12.45 16.41 -11.63
C ASN A 58 -12.35 15.49 -10.39
N PHE A 59 -13.50 15.00 -9.95
CA PHE A 59 -13.58 14.13 -8.78
C PHE A 59 -12.87 12.79 -9.02
N ASP A 60 -12.97 12.19 -10.21
CA ASP A 60 -12.34 10.89 -10.50
C ASP A 60 -10.81 10.95 -10.37
N GLU A 61 -10.18 12.03 -10.84
CA GLU A 61 -8.75 12.25 -10.65
C GLU A 61 -8.37 12.45 -9.18
N LEU A 62 -9.23 13.13 -8.40
CA LEU A 62 -9.03 13.31 -6.96
C LEU A 62 -9.21 11.97 -6.22
N TYR A 63 -10.21 11.18 -6.60
CA TYR A 63 -10.49 9.87 -6.03
C TYR A 63 -9.30 8.92 -6.26
N LEU A 64 -8.77 8.88 -7.49
CA LEU A 64 -7.58 8.09 -7.80
C LEU A 64 -6.36 8.51 -6.95
N TYR A 65 -6.17 9.81 -6.72
CA TYR A 65 -5.13 10.27 -5.81
C TYR A 65 -5.36 9.81 -4.38
N CYS A 66 -6.58 9.97 -3.85
CA CYS A 66 -6.94 9.49 -2.50
C CYS A 66 -6.76 7.98 -2.36
N TYR A 67 -7.09 7.20 -3.39
CA TYR A 67 -6.78 5.77 -3.46
C TYR A 67 -5.27 5.56 -3.25
N TYR A 68 -4.42 6.21 -4.05
CA TYR A 68 -2.98 6.00 -3.99
C TYR A 68 -2.37 6.38 -2.64
N VAL A 69 -2.75 7.52 -2.06
CA VAL A 69 -2.08 8.03 -0.84
C VAL A 69 -2.75 7.64 0.47
N ALA A 70 -3.99 7.12 0.45
CA ALA A 70 -4.72 6.75 1.66
C ALA A 70 -5.38 5.37 1.55
N GLY A 71 -6.09 5.09 0.45
CA GLY A 71 -6.76 3.79 0.26
C GLY A 71 -5.79 2.61 0.30
N THR A 72 -4.62 2.77 -0.33
CA THR A 72 -3.54 1.77 -0.29
C THR A 72 -3.10 1.44 1.13
N VAL A 73 -3.06 2.39 2.07
CA VAL A 73 -2.71 2.14 3.49
C VAL A 73 -3.72 1.19 4.12
N GLY A 74 -5.01 1.39 3.83
CA GLY A 74 -6.06 0.48 4.24
C GLY A 74 -5.80 -0.94 3.72
N LEU A 75 -5.58 -1.07 2.40
CA LEU A 75 -5.28 -2.36 1.75
C LEU A 75 -4.03 -3.06 2.30
N MET A 76 -2.98 -2.31 2.66
CA MET A 76 -1.78 -2.87 3.32
C MET A 76 -2.07 -3.38 4.73
N SER A 77 -3.00 -2.74 5.44
CA SER A 77 -3.25 -3.00 6.87
C SER A 77 -4.27 -4.11 7.12
N VAL A 78 -5.25 -4.32 6.23
CA VAL A 78 -6.32 -5.33 6.42
C VAL A 78 -5.77 -6.75 6.63
N PRO A 79 -4.79 -7.26 5.85
CA PRO A 79 -4.22 -8.60 6.10
C PRO A 79 -3.56 -8.75 7.48
N VAL A 80 -3.05 -7.65 8.04
CA VAL A 80 -2.36 -7.63 9.33
C VAL A 80 -3.34 -7.52 10.50
N MET A 81 -4.34 -6.65 10.38
CA MET A 81 -5.39 -6.50 11.39
C MET A 81 -6.32 -7.71 11.43
N GLY A 82 -6.52 -8.37 10.28
CA GLY A 82 -7.44 -9.48 10.13
C GLY A 82 -8.90 -9.03 10.11
N ILE A 83 -9.79 -9.99 9.85
CA ILE A 83 -11.24 -9.83 9.92
C ILE A 83 -11.73 -10.75 11.03
N ASP A 84 -12.58 -10.21 11.92
CA ASP A 84 -13.20 -11.02 12.98
C ASP A 84 -13.91 -12.23 12.36
N PRO A 85 -13.62 -13.47 12.79
CA PRO A 85 -14.31 -14.66 12.31
C PRO A 85 -15.84 -14.64 12.48
N GLN A 86 -16.37 -13.80 13.38
CA GLN A 86 -17.81 -13.61 13.59
C GLN A 86 -18.41 -12.49 12.71
N SER A 87 -17.58 -11.77 11.97
CA SER A 87 -18.03 -10.72 11.06
C SER A 87 -18.96 -11.29 10.00
N LEU A 88 -20.09 -10.61 9.79
CA LEU A 88 -21.01 -10.90 8.67
C LEU A 88 -20.55 -10.25 7.36
N ALA A 89 -19.54 -9.37 7.42
CA ALA A 89 -18.99 -8.73 6.23
C ALA A 89 -18.13 -9.71 5.43
N THR A 90 -18.28 -9.70 4.11
CA THR A 90 -17.38 -10.45 3.23
C THR A 90 -16.00 -9.81 3.22
N THR A 91 -14.96 -10.58 2.91
CA THR A 91 -13.61 -10.05 2.70
C THR A 91 -13.62 -8.92 1.68
N GLU A 92 -14.30 -9.11 0.55
CA GLU A 92 -14.47 -8.08 -0.48
C GLU A 92 -15.09 -6.78 0.08
N SER A 93 -16.13 -6.89 0.90
CA SER A 93 -16.77 -5.72 1.53
C SER A 93 -15.81 -4.97 2.46
N VAL A 94 -14.95 -5.68 3.20
CA VAL A 94 -13.97 -5.05 4.10
C VAL A 94 -12.89 -4.32 3.29
N TYR A 95 -12.40 -4.93 2.22
CA TYR A 95 -11.40 -4.30 1.34
C TYR A 95 -11.99 -3.10 0.59
N ASN A 96 -13.24 -3.19 0.12
CA ASN A 96 -13.93 -2.07 -0.52
C ASN A 96 -14.20 -0.91 0.45
N ALA A 97 -14.41 -1.19 1.75
CA ALA A 97 -14.59 -0.14 2.76
C ALA A 97 -13.29 0.60 3.12
N ALA A 98 -12.13 0.08 2.71
CA ALA A 98 -10.85 0.76 2.82
C ALA A 98 -10.61 1.79 1.69
N LEU A 99 -11.51 1.85 0.69
CA LEU A 99 -11.44 2.68 -0.51
C LEU A 99 -12.61 3.66 -0.61
#